data_AF-G5NJT4-F1
#
_entry.id   AF-G5NJT4-F1
#
_cell.length_a   1.000
_cell.length_b   1.000
_cell.length_c   1.000
_cell.angle_alpha   90.00
_cell.angle_beta   90.00
_cell.angle_gamma   90.00
#
_symmetry.space_group_name_H-M   'P 1'
#
loop_
_entity.id
_entity.type
_entity.pdbx_description
1 polymer ?
#
loop_
_entity_poly.entity_id
_entity_poly.type
_entity_poly.pdbx_seq_one_letter_code
_entity_poly.pdbx_strand_id
1 'polypeptide(L)'
;MKILVIGPSWVGDMMMSQSLYRTLKARYPQAIIDVMAPAWCRPLLSRMPEVNEAIPMPLGHGALEIGERRRLGHSLRERRYDRAWVLPNSFKSAL
;
A
#
# COMPACT_ATOMS: atom_id res chain seq x y z
N MET A 1 -8.70 -5.04 12.55
CA MET A 1 -8.98 -4.89 11.10
C MET A 1 -7.67 -4.69 10.37
N LYS A 2 -7.30 -5.59 9.46
CA LYS A 2 -6.09 -5.50 8.64
C LYS A 2 -6.41 -4.81 7.32
N ILE A 3 -5.63 -3.81 6.98
CA ILE A 3 -5.80 -2.94 5.82
C ILE A 3 -4.56 -3.04 4.95
N LEU A 4 -4.78 -3.26 3.66
CA LEU A 4 -3.76 -3.06 2.63
C LEU A 4 -3.99 -1.72 1.94
N VAL A 5 -2.94 -0.92 1.79
CA VAL A 5 -2.95 0.28 0.94
C VAL A 5 -1.99 0.09 -0.21
N ILE A 6 -2.47 0.28 -1.44
CA ILE A 6 -1.59 0.45 -2.61
C ILE A 6 -1.21 1.92 -2.67
N GLY A 7 0.03 2.22 -2.30
CA GLY A 7 0.56 3.58 -2.20
C GLY A 7 0.92 4.18 -3.57
N PRO A 8 0.88 5.52 -3.70
CA PRO A 8 1.31 6.21 -4.90
C PRO A 8 2.83 6.12 -5.10
N SER A 9 3.30 6.45 -6.31
CA SER A 9 4.71 6.39 -6.69
C SER A 9 5.35 7.78 -6.83
N TRP A 10 4.86 8.77 -6.07
CA TRP A 10 5.42 10.12 -6.01
C TRP A 10 5.57 10.54 -4.56
N VAL A 11 6.67 11.24 -4.23
CA VAL A 11 6.98 11.65 -2.84
C VAL A 11 5.85 12.50 -2.25
N GLY A 12 5.37 13.49 -3.00
CA GLY A 12 4.28 14.37 -2.57
C GLY A 12 3.00 13.60 -2.27
N ASP A 13 2.53 12.80 -3.21
CA ASP A 13 1.33 11.97 -3.04
C ASP A 13 1.45 10.98 -1.87
N MET A 14 2.64 10.39 -1.69
CA MET A 14 2.91 9.50 -0.56
C MET A 14 2.82 10.24 0.76
N MET A 15 3.34 11.47 0.84
CA MET A 15 3.19 12.31 2.03
C MET A 15 1.72 12.66 2.29
N MET A 16 0.96 13.00 1.25
CA MET A 16 -0.48 13.27 1.37
C MET A 16 -1.28 12.05 1.83
N SER A 17 -0.86 10.84 1.44
CA SER A 17 -1.51 9.60 1.85
C SER A 17 -1.47 9.36 3.36
N GLN A 18 -0.54 9.98 4.09
CA GLN A 18 -0.50 9.88 5.56
C GLN A 18 -1.78 10.42 6.22
N SER A 19 -2.44 11.40 5.61
CA SER A 19 -3.73 11.90 6.08
C SER A 19 -4.77 10.79 6.14
N LEU A 20 -4.83 9.92 5.13
CA LEU A 20 -5.70 8.74 5.14
C LEU A 20 -5.35 7.81 6.29
N TYR A 21 -4.06 7.53 6.52
CA TYR A 21 -3.64 6.59 7.58
C TYR A 21 -4.01 7.11 8.96
N ARG A 22 -3.80 8.41 9.21
CA ARG A 22 -4.20 9.08 10.45
C ARG A 22 -5.71 9.02 10.66
N THR A 23 -6.50 9.31 9.62
CA THR A 23 -7.96 9.22 9.70
C THR A 23 -8.44 7.78 9.93
N LEU A 24 -7.82 6.79 9.29
CA LEU A 24 -8.13 5.38 9.51
C LEU A 24 -7.83 4.95 10.94
N LYS A 25 -6.68 5.33 11.51
CA LYS A 25 -6.34 5.07 12.92
C LYS A 25 -7.28 5.79 13.87
N ALA A 26 -7.69 7.02 13.58
CA ALA A 26 -8.64 7.75 14.40
C ALA A 26 -10.02 7.09 14.43
N ARG A 27 -10.51 6.60 13.28
CA ARG A 27 -11.82 5.93 13.17
C ARG A 27 -11.80 4.47 13.62
N TYR A 28 -10.66 3.80 13.42
CA TYR A 28 -10.44 2.40 13.75
C TYR A 28 -9.11 2.26 14.50
N PRO A 29 -9.08 2.50 15.83
CA PRO A 29 -7.85 2.55 16.62
C PRO A 29 -6.97 1.30 16.54
N GLN A 30 -7.60 0.13 16.37
CA GLN A 30 -6.92 -1.16 16.23
C GLN A 30 -6.67 -1.58 14.76
N ALA A 31 -6.80 -0.66 13.81
CA ALA A 31 -6.47 -0.95 12.42
C ALA A 31 -4.96 -1.22 12.26
N ILE A 32 -4.61 -2.27 11.53
CA ILE A 32 -3.24 -2.57 11.12
C ILE A 32 -3.13 -2.19 9.65
N ILE A 33 -2.24 -1.26 9.31
CA ILE A 33 -2.13 -0.69 7.96
C ILE A 33 -0.81 -1.10 7.36
N ASP A 34 -0.85 -1.94 6.33
CA ASP A 34 0.32 -2.26 5.52
C ASP A 34 0.24 -1.48 4.20
N VAL A 35 1.35 -0.89 3.78
CA VAL A 35 1.42 -0.07 2.57
C VAL A 35 2.34 -0.74 1.56
N MET A 36 1.80 -1.09 0.40
CA MET A 36 2.57 -1.54 -0.75
C MET A 36 3.01 -0.33 -1.57
N ALA A 37 4.32 -0.14 -1.75
CA ALA A 37 4.88 0.99 -2.48
C ALA A 37 6.23 0.64 -3.11
N PRO A 38 6.73 1.43 -4.08
CA PRO A 38 8.09 1.29 -4.58
C PRO A 38 9.13 1.28 -3.43
N ALA A 39 10.22 0.54 -3.61
CA ALA A 39 11.24 0.37 -2.56
C ALA A 39 11.81 1.69 -2.03
N TRP A 40 11.94 2.71 -2.88
CA TRP A 40 12.41 4.04 -2.50
C TRP A 40 11.43 4.81 -1.59
N CYS A 41 10.15 4.42 -1.50
CA CYS A 41 9.19 5.00 -0.56
C CYS A 41 9.39 4.48 0.88
N ARG A 42 10.10 3.36 1.07
CA ARG A 42 10.25 2.70 2.38
C ARG A 42 10.85 3.61 3.45
N PRO A 43 11.90 4.43 3.20
CA PRO A 43 12.42 5.35 4.21
C PRO A 43 11.38 6.36 4.66
N LEU A 44 10.54 6.89 3.76
CA LEU A 44 9.46 7.81 4.11
C LEU A 44 8.38 7.11 4.94
N LEU A 45 7.92 5.93 4.49
CA LEU A 45 6.91 5.14 5.21
C LEU A 45 7.36 4.73 6.61
N SER A 46 8.65 4.45 6.81
CA SER A 46 9.21 4.12 8.13
C SER A 46 9.12 5.25 9.16
N ARG A 47 8.83 6.48 8.72
CA ARG A 47 8.62 7.65 9.59
C ARG A 47 7.14 7.91 9.89
N MET A 48 6.23 7.13 9.32
CA MET A 48 4.79 7.23 9.56
C MET A 48 4.37 6.21 10.62
N PRO A 49 4.09 6.62 11.88
CA PRO A 49 3.76 5.69 12.96
C PRO A 49 2.45 4.93 12.72
N GLU A 50 1.61 5.40 11.78
CA GLU A 50 0.38 4.73 11.41
C GLU A 50 0.62 3.45 10.60
N VAL A 51 1.78 3.33 9.94
CA VAL A 51 2.14 2.23 9.04
C VAL A 51 2.77 1.09 9.85
N ASN A 52 2.20 -0.10 9.72
CA ASN A 52 2.70 -1.33 10.33
C ASN A 52 3.83 -1.94 9.50
N GLU A 53 3.62 -2.10 8.20
CA GLU A 53 4.62 -2.68 7.29
C GLU A 53 4.63 -1.95 5.94
N ALA A 54 5.84 -1.69 5.41
CA ALA A 54 6.04 -1.22 4.05
C ALA A 54 6.40 -2.41 3.14
N ILE A 55 5.43 -2.89 2.37
CA ILE A 55 5.60 -4.01 1.44
C ILE A 55 6.26 -3.48 0.15
N PRO A 56 7.40 -4.03 -0.27
CA PRO A 56 8.02 -3.61 -1.52
C PRO A 56 7.13 -4.03 -2.70
N MET A 57 6.82 -3.09 -3.58
CA MET A 57 6.22 -3.38 -4.88
C MET A 57 7.35 -3.69 -5.87
N PRO A 58 7.52 -4.95 -6.33
CA PRO A 58 8.60 -5.32 -7.24
C PRO A 58 8.35 -4.87 -8.69
N LEU A 59 7.18 -4.27 -8.97
CA LEU A 59 6.68 -4.01 -10.31
C LEU A 59 7.03 -2.58 -10.72
N GLY A 60 7.71 -2.46 -11.86
CA GLY A 60 8.16 -1.17 -12.40
C GLY A 60 7.03 -0.28 -12.93
N HIS A 61 7.35 0.99 -13.15
CA HIS A 61 6.49 1.87 -13.97
C HIS A 61 6.41 1.34 -15.42
N GLY A 62 5.30 1.58 -16.12
CA GLY A 62 5.09 1.14 -17.50
C GLY A 62 4.72 -0.34 -17.74
N ALA A 63 5.21 -1.28 -16.94
CA ALA A 63 4.95 -2.70 -17.19
C ALA A 63 3.61 -3.18 -16.60
N LEU A 64 2.83 -3.94 -17.39
CA LEU A 64 1.55 -4.49 -16.94
C LEU A 64 1.76 -5.69 -16.01
N GLU A 65 2.68 -6.59 -16.37
CA GLU A 65 3.18 -7.71 -15.54
C GLU A 65 2.07 -8.49 -14.82
N ILE A 66 1.01 -8.85 -15.54
CA ILE A 66 -0.19 -9.51 -14.97
C ILE A 66 0.19 -10.78 -14.19
N GLY A 67 1.12 -11.58 -14.72
CA GLY A 67 1.56 -12.82 -14.06
C GLY A 67 2.19 -12.58 -12.70
N GLU A 68 3.06 -11.57 -12.59
CA GLU A 68 3.72 -11.20 -11.33
C GLU A 68 2.75 -10.51 -10.37
N ARG A 69 1.81 -9.67 -10.86
CA ARG A 69 0.72 -9.11 -10.04
C ARG A 69 -0.15 -10.19 -9.43
N ARG A 70 -0.55 -11.17 -10.24
CA ARG A 70 -1.35 -12.31 -9.78
C ARG A 70 -0.57 -13.13 -8.74
N ARG A 71 0.71 -13.43 -8.98
CA ARG A 71 1.57 -14.13 -8.01
C ARG A 71 1.69 -13.35 -6.70
N LEU A 72 1.93 -12.05 -6.78
CA LEU A 72 2.01 -11.15 -5.63
C LEU A 72 0.68 -11.14 -4.85
N GLY A 73 -0.45 -10.94 -5.53
CA GLY A 73 -1.77 -10.99 -4.92
C GLY A 73 -2.08 -12.34 -4.25
N HIS A 74 -1.67 -13.45 -4.86
CA HIS A 74 -1.78 -14.77 -4.23
C HIS A 74 -0.94 -14.89 -2.96
N SER A 75 0.30 -14.41 -2.96
CA SER A 75 1.17 -14.42 -1.76
C SER A 75 0.60 -13.61 -0.59
N LEU A 76 -0.22 -12.59 -0.88
CA LEU A 76 -0.85 -11.75 0.15
C LEU A 76 -2.13 -12.37 0.75
N ARG A 77 -2.65 -13.46 0.18
CA ARG A 77 -3.88 -14.11 0.68
C ARG A 77 -3.73 -14.61 2.12
N GLU A 78 -2.55 -15.10 2.48
CA GLU A 78 -2.25 -15.57 3.84
C GLU A 78 -2.33 -14.45 4.88
N ARG A 79 -2.14 -13.19 4.46
CA ARG A 79 -2.24 -12.03 5.35
C ARG A 79 -3.68 -11.69 5.74
N ARG A 80 -4.67 -12.20 4.99
CA ARG A 80 -6.11 -12.04 5.21
C ARG A 80 -6.52 -10.59 5.48
N TYR A 81 -6.20 -9.68 4.55
CA TYR A 81 -6.66 -8.30 4.65
C TYR A 81 -8.17 -8.20 4.58
N ASP A 82 -8.76 -7.41 5.48
CA ASP A 82 -10.20 -7.16 5.54
C ASP A 82 -10.63 -6.12 4.49
N ARG A 83 -9.74 -5.16 4.20
CA ARG A 83 -9.99 -4.05 3.27
C ARG A 83 -8.72 -3.68 2.50
N ALA A 84 -8.93 -3.16 1.29
CA ALA A 84 -7.88 -2.59 0.46
C ALA A 84 -8.26 -1.18 0.01
N TRP A 85 -7.31 -0.24 0.02
CA TRP A 85 -7.44 1.06 -0.61
C TRP A 85 -6.39 1.19 -1.73
N VAL A 86 -6.85 1.49 -2.93
CA VAL A 86 -5.98 1.75 -4.09
C VAL A 86 -5.93 3.25 -4.32
N LEU A 87 -4.77 3.87 -4.09
CA LEU A 87 -4.59 5.31 -4.23
C LEU A 87 -4.19 5.76 -5.64
N PRO A 88 -3.38 5.02 -6.41
CA PRO A 88 -3.07 5.41 -7.78
C PRO A 88 -4.27 5.22 -8.70
N ASN A 89 -4.43 6.14 -9.66
CA ASN A 89 -5.54 6.13 -10.63
C ASN A 89 -5.31 5.20 -11.83
N SER A 90 -4.13 4.56 -11.94
CA SER A 90 -3.84 3.67 -13.06
C SER A 90 -4.67 2.38 -12.97
N PHE A 91 -5.18 1.86 -14.08
CA PHE A 91 -5.92 0.59 -14.06
C PHE A 91 -5.10 -0.56 -13.42
N LYS A 92 -3.81 -0.63 -13.75
CA LYS A 92 -2.90 -1.68 -13.27
C LYS A 92 -2.63 -1.69 -11.77
N SER A 93 -2.93 -0.62 -11.04
CA SER A 93 -2.77 -0.59 -9.58
C SER A 93 -3.92 -1.26 -8.83
N ALA A 94 -5.03 -1.56 -9.52
CA ALA A 94 -6.19 -2.26 -8.96
C ALA A 94 -6.29 -3.73 -9.43
N LEU A 95 -5.27 -4.24 -10.14
CA LEU A 95 -5.14 -5.63 -10.61
C LEU A 95 -4.40 -6.49 -9.59
#